data_AF-A0A8J3M646-F1
#
_entry.id   AF-A0A8J3M646-F1
#
_cell.length_a   1.000
_cell.length_b   1.000
_cell.length_c   1.000
_cell.angle_alpha   90.00
_cell.angle_beta   90.00
_cell.angle_gamma   90.00
#
_symmetry.space_group_name_H-M   'P 1'
#
loop_
_entity.id
_entity.type
_entity.pdbx_description
1 polymer ?
#
loop_
_entity_poly.entity_id
_entity_poly.type
_entity_poly.pdbx_seq_one_letter_code
_entity_poly.pdbx_strand_id
1 'polypeptide(L)'
;MTYALPSLVPPLVKGLPSRPDDENLRDLFDALTAEFDEERPELVEALTYCDMTTGPDGTHLDVAERLAEIHSRYGPKHLVSRSITASTPCILAAVRAVERALASSGT
;
A
#
# COMPACT_ATOMS: atom_id res chain seq x y z
N MET A 1 -1.16 -22.47 3.85
CA MET A 1 -0.64 -21.32 3.07
C MET A 1 -1.38 -20.08 3.54
N THR A 2 -0.91 -19.53 4.66
CA THR A 2 -1.46 -18.29 5.22
C THR A 2 -0.56 -17.18 4.72
N TYR A 3 -0.98 -16.49 3.67
CA TYR A 3 -0.36 -15.22 3.33
C TYR A 3 -0.86 -14.21 4.36
N ALA A 4 -0.09 -13.99 5.42
CA ALA A 4 -0.17 -12.68 6.06
C ALA A 4 0.39 -11.68 5.05
N LEU A 5 -0.24 -10.52 4.92
CA LEU A 5 0.25 -9.41 4.11
C LEU A 5 0.78 -8.36 5.07
N PRO A 6 2.06 -8.40 5.48
CA PRO A 6 2.69 -7.32 6.24
C PRO A 6 2.71 -5.98 5.48
N SER A 7 2.41 -5.99 4.17
CA SER A 7 2.60 -4.87 3.24
C SER A 7 1.56 -3.74 3.30
N LEU A 8 0.60 -3.77 4.23
CA LEU A 8 -0.24 -2.59 4.51
C LEU A 8 0.43 -1.59 5.48
N VAL A 9 1.61 -1.94 6.01
CA VAL A 9 2.53 -0.94 6.54
C VAL A 9 3.22 -0.29 5.34
N PRO A 10 3.07 1.02 5.11
CA PRO A 10 3.78 1.69 4.03
C PRO A 10 5.29 1.41 4.12
N PRO A 11 6.04 1.40 3.01
CA PRO A 11 7.50 1.24 2.98
C PRO A 11 8.28 2.33 3.76
N LEU A 12 7.59 3.20 4.49
CA LEU A 12 8.13 4.24 5.36
C LEU A 12 9.11 3.72 6.43
N VAL A 13 9.05 2.45 6.81
CA VAL A 13 10.00 1.89 7.78
C VAL A 13 11.35 1.53 7.12
N LYS A 14 11.37 1.15 5.84
CA LYS A 14 12.56 0.49 5.24
C LYS A 14 13.63 1.47 4.71
N GLY A 15 13.40 2.79 4.68
CA GLY A 15 14.30 3.74 4.00
C GLY A 15 14.55 5.12 4.63
N LEU A 16 13.92 5.46 5.77
CA LEU A 16 14.15 6.73 6.48
C LEU A 16 15.21 6.57 7.59
N PRO A 17 16.03 7.60 7.87
CA PRO A 17 16.93 7.58 9.03
C PRO A 17 16.12 7.42 10.31
N SER A 18 16.49 6.44 11.14
CA SER A 18 15.78 6.09 12.36
C SER A 18 15.73 7.28 13.32
N ARG A 19 14.52 7.67 13.74
CA ARG A 19 14.34 8.31 15.04
C ARG A 19 14.56 7.28 16.16
N PRO A 20 14.89 7.69 17.40
CA PRO A 20 15.11 6.75 18.49
C PRO A 20 13.91 5.84 18.83
N ASP A 21 12.69 6.21 18.43
CA ASP A 21 11.49 5.36 18.51
C ASP A 21 11.36 4.35 17.34
N ASP A 22 12.11 4.52 16.25
CA ASP A 22 12.07 3.63 15.08
C ASP A 22 12.89 2.34 15.27
N GLU A 23 13.85 2.28 16.21
CA GLU A 23 14.62 1.06 16.49
C GLU A 23 13.69 -0.09 16.93
N ASN A 24 12.77 0.20 17.84
CA ASN A 24 11.77 -0.77 18.31
C ASN A 24 10.80 -1.20 17.20
N LEU A 25 10.53 -0.33 16.22
CA LEU A 25 9.64 -0.65 15.09
C LEU A 25 10.32 -1.57 14.07
N ARG A 26 11.64 -1.44 13.85
CA ARG A 26 12.39 -2.35 12.98
C ARG A 26 12.51 -3.72 13.61
N ASP A 27 12.89 -3.79 14.89
CA ASP A 27 12.99 -5.05 15.62
C ASP A 27 11.64 -5.79 15.65
N LEU A 28 10.54 -5.05 15.85
CA LEU A 28 9.19 -5.61 15.78
C LEU A 28 8.83 -6.05 14.36
N PHE A 29 9.16 -5.27 13.33
CA PHE A 29 8.91 -5.66 11.93
C PHE A 29 9.67 -6.94 11.56
N ASP A 30 10.96 -7.03 11.91
CA ASP A 30 11.79 -8.21 11.67
C ASP A 30 11.24 -9.42 12.42
N ALA A 31 10.84 -9.25 13.68
CA ALA A 31 10.22 -10.32 14.48
C ALA A 31 8.88 -10.79 13.88
N LEU A 32 8.04 -9.88 13.37
CA LEU A 32 6.74 -10.20 12.77
C LEU A 32 6.85 -10.83 11.39
N THR A 33 7.94 -10.56 10.66
CA THR A 33 8.14 -11.07 9.29
C THR A 33 8.99 -12.33 9.24
N ALA A 34 9.72 -12.67 10.32
CA ALA A 34 10.63 -13.83 10.37
C ALA A 34 9.98 -15.19 10.04
N GLU A 35 8.67 -15.34 10.21
CA GLU A 35 7.94 -16.58 9.93
C GLU A 35 7.36 -16.67 8.50
N PHE A 36 7.47 -15.61 7.70
CA PHE A 36 6.91 -15.52 6.35
C PHE A 36 8.00 -15.48 5.28
N ASP A 37 7.69 -16.05 4.11
CA ASP A 37 8.54 -15.93 2.92
C ASP A 37 8.62 -14.47 2.44
N GLU A 38 9.64 -14.17 1.63
CA GLU A 38 9.80 -12.84 1.04
C GLU A 38 8.57 -12.42 0.23
N GLU A 39 8.21 -11.14 0.34
CA GLU A 39 7.06 -10.58 -0.35
C GLU A 39 7.23 -10.73 -1.86
N ARG A 40 6.15 -11.15 -2.53
CA ARG A 40 6.06 -11.18 -4.00
C ARG A 40 5.63 -9.80 -4.49
N PRO A 41 6.52 -8.99 -5.11
CA PRO A 41 6.21 -7.61 -5.45
C PRO A 41 4.98 -7.47 -6.34
N GLU A 42 4.81 -8.39 -7.30
CA GLU A 42 3.66 -8.40 -8.21
C GLU A 42 2.33 -8.66 -7.48
N LEU A 43 2.35 -9.42 -6.39
CA LEU A 43 1.15 -9.68 -5.58
C LEU A 43 0.80 -8.46 -4.72
N VAL A 44 1.81 -7.79 -4.15
CA VAL A 44 1.64 -6.54 -3.40
C VAL A 44 1.05 -5.45 -4.31
N GLU A 45 1.57 -5.32 -5.52
CA GLU A 45 1.05 -4.39 -6.53
C GLU A 45 -0.40 -4.72 -6.90
N ALA A 46 -0.71 -5.99 -7.18
CA ALA A 46 -2.05 -6.44 -7.52
C ALA A 46 -3.08 -6.18 -6.40
N LEU A 47 -2.72 -6.48 -5.15
CA LEU A 47 -3.60 -6.25 -4.00
C LEU A 47 -3.81 -4.77 -3.73
N THR A 48 -2.76 -3.96 -3.85
CA THR A 48 -2.85 -2.49 -3.73
C THR A 48 -3.74 -1.91 -4.82
N TYR A 49 -3.60 -2.37 -6.07
CA TYR A 49 -4.49 -1.99 -7.17
C TYR A 49 -5.94 -2.35 -6.83
N CYS A 50 -6.21 -3.61 -6.47
CA CYS A 50 -7.57 -4.05 -6.12
C CYS A 50 -8.19 -3.23 -4.98
N ASP A 51 -7.46 -2.95 -3.89
CA ASP A 51 -7.96 -2.14 -2.78
C ASP A 51 -8.29 -0.70 -3.19
N MET A 52 -7.41 -0.09 -4.00
CA MET A 52 -7.50 1.32 -4.34
C MET A 52 -8.40 1.63 -5.55
N THR A 53 -8.74 0.62 -6.35
CA THR A 53 -9.60 0.78 -7.55
C THR A 53 -10.90 -0.01 -7.48
N THR A 54 -11.27 -0.56 -6.32
CA THR A 54 -12.53 -1.30 -6.15
C THR A 54 -13.41 -0.68 -5.06
N GLY A 55 -14.65 -0.36 -5.41
CA GLY A 55 -15.68 0.08 -4.50
C GLY A 55 -16.23 -1.06 -3.62
N PRO A 56 -16.93 -0.75 -2.51
CA PRO A 56 -17.51 -1.76 -1.64
C PRO A 56 -18.58 -2.64 -2.33
N ASP A 57 -19.14 -2.17 -3.44
CA ASP A 57 -20.08 -2.87 -4.31
C ASP A 57 -19.39 -3.57 -5.50
N GLY A 58 -18.06 -3.54 -5.58
CA GLY A 58 -17.27 -4.12 -6.66
C GLY A 58 -17.13 -3.23 -7.89
N THR A 59 -17.60 -1.98 -7.85
CA THR A 59 -17.41 -1.03 -8.95
C THR A 59 -15.94 -0.63 -9.11
N HIS A 60 -15.50 -0.40 -10.35
CA HIS A 60 -14.16 0.14 -10.59
C HIS A 60 -14.13 1.64 -10.23
N LEU A 61 -13.10 2.06 -9.51
CA LEU A 61 -12.88 3.43 -9.08
C LEU A 61 -11.58 3.98 -9.66
N ASP A 62 -11.60 5.25 -10.05
CA ASP A 62 -10.37 5.99 -10.36
C ASP A 62 -9.58 6.24 -9.06
N VAL A 63 -8.28 5.93 -9.11
CA VAL A 63 -7.42 6.03 -7.93
C VAL A 63 -7.25 7.47 -7.44
N ALA A 64 -7.24 8.46 -8.34
CA ALA A 64 -7.09 9.86 -7.94
C ALA A 64 -8.36 10.39 -7.28
N GLU A 65 -9.53 10.02 -7.80
CA GLU A 65 -10.82 10.31 -7.18
C GLU A 65 -10.92 9.67 -5.79
N ARG A 66 -10.51 8.41 -5.65
CA ARG A 66 -10.50 7.69 -4.36
C ARG A 66 -9.56 8.35 -3.35
N LEU A 67 -8.37 8.76 -3.75
CA LEU A 67 -7.44 9.48 -2.87
C LEU A 67 -8.03 10.82 -2.40
N ALA A 68 -8.66 11.57 -3.31
CA ALA A 68 -9.33 12.82 -2.97
C ALA A 68 -10.49 12.62 -1.99
N GLU A 69 -11.29 11.57 -2.18
CA GLU A 69 -12.38 11.19 -1.27
C GLU A 69 -11.85 10.87 0.14
N ILE A 70 -10.78 10.06 0.24
CA ILE A 70 -10.16 9.72 1.53
C ILE A 70 -9.67 10.98 2.25
N HIS A 71 -9.04 11.92 1.54
CA HIS A 71 -8.61 13.20 2.11
C HIS A 71 -9.79 14.06 2.58
N SER A 72 -10.86 14.12 1.78
CA SER A 72 -12.09 14.83 2.14
C SER A 72 -12.74 14.27 3.41
N ARG A 73 -12.77 12.93 3.54
CA ARG A 73 -13.40 12.23 4.68
C ARG A 73 -12.65 12.42 6.01
N TYR A 74 -11.32 12.40 6.00
CA TYR A 74 -10.53 12.37 7.24
C TYR A 74 -9.87 13.70 7.63
N GLY A 75 -9.73 14.67 6.72
CA GLY A 75 -9.15 15.97 7.02
C GLY A 75 -7.63 15.96 7.30
N PRO A 76 -6.92 17.08 7.08
CA PRO A 76 -5.47 17.08 6.86
C PRO A 76 -4.60 16.66 8.05
N LYS A 77 -5.12 16.72 9.29
CA LYS A 77 -4.37 16.35 10.50
C LYS A 77 -4.60 14.91 10.94
N HIS A 78 -5.56 14.21 10.35
CA HIS A 78 -5.92 12.86 10.76
C HIS A 78 -4.86 11.85 10.35
N LEU A 79 -4.69 10.81 11.17
CA LEU A 79 -3.70 9.75 10.94
C LEU A 79 -3.84 9.14 9.56
N VAL A 80 -5.06 8.79 9.15
CA VAL A 80 -5.36 8.24 7.81
C VAL A 80 -4.90 9.19 6.70
N SER A 81 -5.14 10.49 6.82
CA SER A 81 -4.73 11.46 5.80
C SER A 81 -3.21 11.58 5.69
N ARG A 82 -2.48 11.48 6.80
CA ARG A 82 -1.00 11.48 6.74
C ARG A 82 -0.47 10.17 6.15
N SER A 83 -1.00 9.03 6.57
CA SER A 83 -0.60 7.72 6.07
C SER A 83 -0.87 7.60 4.57
N ILE A 84 -2.07 7.97 4.11
CA ILE A 84 -2.39 7.91 2.68
C ILE A 84 -1.52 8.85 1.86
N THR A 85 -1.24 10.08 2.35
CA THR A 85 -0.32 11.01 1.67
C THR A 85 1.05 10.39 1.45
N ALA A 86 1.58 9.74 2.49
CA ALA A 86 2.89 9.11 2.44
C ALA A 86 2.93 7.87 1.53
N SER A 87 1.81 7.12 1.44
CA SER A 87 1.66 5.95 0.57
C SER A 87 1.31 6.29 -0.88
N THR A 88 0.78 7.47 -1.17
CA THR A 88 0.31 7.86 -2.52
C THR A 88 1.30 7.54 -3.65
N PRO A 89 2.61 7.81 -3.54
CA PRO A 89 3.55 7.47 -4.59
C PRO A 89 3.59 5.97 -4.91
N CYS A 90 3.58 5.12 -3.88
CA CYS A 90 3.58 3.65 -4.03
C CYS A 90 2.24 3.14 -4.59
N ILE A 91 1.12 3.69 -4.13
CA ILE A 91 -0.22 3.37 -4.64
C ILE A 91 -0.29 3.64 -6.14
N LEU A 92 0.10 4.85 -6.57
CA LEU A 92 0.06 5.22 -7.99
C LEU A 92 1.03 4.38 -8.84
N ALA A 93 2.17 3.97 -8.29
CA ALA A 93 3.10 3.09 -8.98
C ALA A 93 2.51 1.69 -9.19
N ALA A 94 1.90 1.11 -8.15
CA ALA A 94 1.23 -0.19 -8.21
C ALA A 94 0.10 -0.18 -9.24
N VAL A 95 -0.74 0.87 -9.25
CA VAL A 95 -1.84 0.99 -10.22
C VAL A 95 -1.31 0.98 -11.65
N ARG A 96 -0.30 1.80 -11.96
CA ARG A 96 0.32 1.85 -13.29
C ARG A 96 1.00 0.54 -13.68
N ALA A 97 1.58 -0.19 -12.72
CA ALA A 97 2.21 -1.48 -12.99
C ALA A 97 1.16 -2.50 -13.44
N VAL A 98 0.06 -2.61 -12.70
CA VAL A 98 -1.03 -3.55 -13.02
C VAL A 98 -1.75 -3.18 -14.31
N GLU A 99 -2.07 -1.90 -14.54
CA GLU A 99 -2.70 -1.44 -15.78
C GLU A 99 -1.85 -1.79 -17.02
N ARG A 100 -0.52 -1.61 -16.93
CA ARG A 100 0.41 -2.01 -18.01
C ARG A 100 0.41 -3.52 -18.23
N ALA A 101 0.43 -4.31 -17.15
CA ALA A 101 0.40 -5.77 -17.24
C ALA A 101 -0.91 -6.26 -17.90
N LEU A 102 -2.06 -5.68 -17.53
CA LEU A 102 -3.36 -5.99 -18.12
C LEU A 102 -3.40 -5.62 -19.61
N ALA A 103 -2.88 -4.44 -19.99
CA ALA A 103 -2.80 -4.03 -21.38
C ALA A 103 -1.92 -4.97 -22.23
N SER A 104 -0.83 -5.50 -21.65
CA SER A 104 0.07 -6.45 -22.33
C SER A 104 -0.47 -7.88 -22.42
N SER A 105 -1.44 -8.24 -21.58
CA SER A 105 -2.03 -9.60 -21.53
C SER A 105 -3.27 -9.75 -22.42
N GLY A 106 -3.79 -8.64 -22.97
CA GLY A 106 -4.95 -8.60 -23.86
C GLY A 106 -4.63 -8.76 -25.35
N THR A 107 -3.41 -9.17 -25.71
CA THR A 107 -2.98 -9.54 -27.08
C THR A 107 -2.78 -11.04 -27.17
#